data_AF-A0A3D0WUD3-F1
#
_entry.id   AF-A0A3D0WUD3-F1
#
_cell.length_a   1.000
_cell.length_b   1.000
_cell.length_c   1.000
_cell.angle_alpha   90.00
_cell.angle_beta   90.00
_cell.angle_gamma   90.00
#
_symmetry.space_group_name_H-M   'P 1'
#
loop_
_entity.id
_entity.type
_entity.pdbx_description
1 polymer ?
#
loop_
_entity_poly.entity_id
_entity_poly.type
_entity_poly.pdbx_seq_one_letter_code
_entity_poly.pdbx_strand_id
1 'polypeptide(L)'
;MQPVIAQQDTTKSRFPVQKTTVETVEDLTRKLPADLQTPSNIKTEVFYDYKVNRYVFQNKIGDKVIGIPFTMTPEEYMDYTLRELNNRYFKDRNAVRKEEKPAGKEPLPLFNLRQGKTLLEDIFGPGGIQVVTRGSIELSSGLKRNVIDNPTLPERSRKRTRFDLDPQIQLDVNAKVGNKINFGLSYDTDAAFNFDARRVKLA
;
A
#
# COMPACT_ATOMS: atom_id res chain seq x y z
N MET A 1 28.60 6.65 -28.28
CA MET A 1 28.67 5.22 -27.93
C MET A 1 27.34 4.60 -28.31
N GLN A 2 27.32 3.64 -29.24
CA GLN A 2 26.09 2.97 -29.67
C GLN A 2 25.66 1.94 -28.61
N PRO A 3 24.35 1.80 -28.34
CA PRO A 3 23.87 0.78 -27.40
C PRO A 3 24.06 -0.61 -28.01
N VAL A 4 24.71 -1.51 -27.26
CA VAL A 4 24.78 -2.93 -27.61
C VAL A 4 23.42 -3.54 -27.31
N ILE A 5 22.60 -3.72 -28.34
CA ILE A 5 21.35 -4.46 -28.24
C ILE A 5 21.73 -5.93 -28.06
N ALA A 6 21.42 -6.51 -26.90
CA ALA A 6 21.66 -7.93 -26.65
C ALA A 6 20.88 -8.77 -27.68
N GLN A 7 21.60 -9.56 -28.50
CA GLN A 7 20.98 -10.46 -29.47
C GLN A 7 20.10 -11.48 -28.73
N GLN A 8 18.83 -11.62 -29.16
CA GLN A 8 17.94 -12.62 -28.58
C GLN A 8 18.44 -14.02 -28.93
N ASP A 9 18.74 -14.80 -27.90
CA ASP A 9 19.17 -16.19 -28.01
C ASP A 9 18.03 -17.06 -28.58
N THR A 10 18.34 -17.86 -29.60
CA THR A 10 17.39 -18.70 -30.35
C THR A 10 16.79 -19.83 -29.53
N THR A 11 17.34 -20.17 -28.35
CA THR A 11 16.79 -21.22 -27.49
C THR A 11 15.98 -20.64 -26.32
N LYS A 12 14.66 -20.84 -26.34
CA LYS A 12 13.79 -20.43 -25.23
C LYS A 12 13.92 -21.43 -24.08
N SER A 13 14.47 -20.99 -22.94
CA SER A 13 14.50 -21.80 -21.71
C SER A 13 13.08 -22.22 -21.29
N ARG A 14 12.92 -23.48 -20.86
CA ARG A 14 11.65 -23.98 -20.29
C ARG A 14 11.28 -23.26 -18.99
N PHE A 15 12.28 -22.83 -18.24
CA PHE A 15 12.14 -22.07 -17.00
C PHE A 15 12.91 -20.76 -17.14
N PRO A 16 12.26 -19.68 -17.62
CA PRO A 16 12.91 -18.38 -17.73
C PRO A 16 13.14 -17.79 -16.34
N VAL A 17 14.29 -17.17 -16.14
CA VAL A 17 14.63 -16.38 -14.94
C VAL A 17 14.33 -14.90 -15.17
N GLN A 18 14.09 -14.15 -14.09
CA GLN A 18 13.89 -12.70 -14.21
C GLN A 18 15.18 -12.00 -14.63
N LYS A 19 15.03 -10.93 -15.42
CA LYS A 19 16.16 -10.05 -15.77
C LYS A 19 16.63 -9.32 -14.52
N THR A 20 17.94 -9.10 -14.41
CA THR A 20 18.53 -8.31 -13.32
C THR A 20 18.39 -6.81 -13.53
N THR A 21 18.05 -6.37 -14.75
CA THR A 21 17.79 -4.98 -15.10
C THR A 21 16.33 -4.79 -15.46
N VAL A 22 15.71 -3.79 -14.86
CA VAL A 22 14.35 -3.37 -15.24
C VAL A 22 14.40 -2.63 -16.56
N GLU A 23 13.78 -3.19 -17.59
CA GLU A 23 13.63 -2.56 -18.91
C GLU A 23 12.17 -2.23 -19.23
N THR A 24 11.24 -2.99 -18.62
CA THR A 24 9.79 -2.91 -18.87
C THR A 24 8.97 -2.98 -17.58
N VAL A 25 7.66 -2.66 -17.67
CA VAL A 25 6.73 -2.77 -16.54
C VAL A 25 6.57 -4.22 -16.09
N GLU A 26 6.62 -5.15 -17.04
CA GLU A 26 6.54 -6.58 -16.79
C GLU A 26 7.71 -7.05 -15.91
N ASP A 27 8.91 -6.50 -16.09
CA ASP A 27 10.08 -6.85 -15.29
C ASP A 27 9.91 -6.47 -13.80
N LEU A 28 9.09 -5.48 -13.48
CA LEU A 28 8.79 -5.07 -12.10
C LEU A 28 7.71 -5.92 -11.42
N THR A 29 6.82 -6.52 -12.21
CA THR A 29 5.60 -7.17 -11.71
C THR A 29 5.63 -8.68 -11.84
N ARG A 30 6.50 -9.21 -12.71
CA ARG A 30 6.65 -10.63 -12.97
C ARG A 30 7.19 -11.34 -11.72
N LYS A 31 6.34 -12.18 -11.12
CA LYS A 31 6.71 -13.07 -10.01
C LYS A 31 6.77 -14.50 -10.53
N LEU A 32 7.98 -15.04 -10.62
CA LEU A 32 8.20 -16.44 -10.95
C LEU A 32 8.10 -17.28 -9.67
N PRO A 33 7.48 -18.49 -9.72
CA PRO A 33 7.37 -19.38 -8.55
C PRO A 33 8.73 -19.79 -7.96
N ALA A 34 9.75 -19.89 -8.81
CA ALA A 34 11.13 -20.12 -8.46
C ALA A 34 12.01 -19.23 -9.34
N ASP A 35 12.92 -18.48 -8.72
CA ASP A 35 13.80 -17.55 -9.43
C ASP A 35 15.13 -17.38 -8.69
N LEU A 36 16.12 -16.85 -9.40
CA LEU A 36 17.43 -16.51 -8.84
C LEU A 36 17.36 -15.18 -8.10
N GLN A 37 18.06 -15.08 -6.97
CA GLN A 37 18.21 -13.80 -6.29
C GLN A 37 19.04 -12.84 -7.14
N THR A 38 18.56 -11.61 -7.29
CA THR A 38 19.34 -10.53 -7.91
C THR A 38 20.60 -10.28 -7.06
N PRO A 39 21.79 -10.18 -7.67
CA PRO A 39 23.02 -9.99 -6.92
C PRO A 39 23.01 -8.62 -6.22
N SER A 40 23.58 -8.56 -5.01
CA SER A 40 23.48 -7.40 -4.10
C SER A 40 24.14 -6.12 -4.63
N ASN A 41 25.01 -6.24 -5.63
CA ASN A 41 25.68 -5.12 -6.29
C ASN A 41 24.80 -4.41 -7.33
N ILE A 42 23.67 -5.00 -7.74
CA ILE A 42 22.71 -4.37 -8.65
C ILE A 42 21.57 -3.77 -7.84
N LYS A 43 21.30 -2.48 -8.05
CA LYS A 43 20.20 -1.75 -7.39
C LYS A 43 19.37 -1.01 -8.43
N THR A 44 18.06 -1.03 -8.26
CA THR A 44 17.13 -0.20 -9.06
C THR A 44 16.68 0.98 -8.20
N GLU A 45 17.02 2.19 -8.63
CA GLU A 45 16.62 3.44 -8.01
C GLU A 45 15.50 4.10 -8.83
N VAL A 46 14.57 4.75 -8.12
CA VAL A 46 13.46 5.48 -8.74
C VAL A 46 13.51 6.92 -8.28
N PHE A 47 13.46 7.85 -9.22
CA PHE A 47 13.32 9.28 -8.93
C PHE A 47 12.28 9.91 -9.85
N TYR A 48 11.72 11.02 -9.41
CA TYR A 48 10.72 11.78 -10.15
C TYR A 48 11.38 12.92 -10.92
N ASP A 49 11.17 12.97 -12.24
CA ASP A 49 11.59 14.09 -13.09
C ASP A 49 10.39 15.02 -13.32
N TYR A 50 10.45 16.20 -12.70
CA TYR A 50 9.40 17.22 -12.80
C TYR A 50 9.29 17.88 -14.17
N LYS A 51 10.36 17.87 -14.99
CA LYS A 51 10.34 18.51 -16.31
C LYS A 51 9.53 17.70 -17.31
N VAL A 52 9.61 16.38 -17.18
CA VAL A 52 8.94 15.42 -18.09
C VAL A 52 7.68 14.83 -17.43
N ASN A 53 7.45 15.11 -16.14
CA ASN A 53 6.35 14.57 -15.33
C ASN A 53 6.33 13.03 -15.36
N ARG A 54 7.49 12.41 -15.09
CA ARG A 54 7.67 10.95 -15.16
C ARG A 54 8.55 10.45 -14.03
N TYR A 55 8.25 9.23 -13.57
CA TYR A 55 9.14 8.47 -12.70
C TYR A 55 10.16 7.72 -13.55
N VAL A 56 11.44 7.88 -13.24
CA VAL A 56 12.56 7.28 -13.97
C VAL A 56 13.19 6.19 -13.10
N PHE A 57 13.22 4.97 -13.63
CA PHE A 57 13.85 3.80 -13.05
C PHE A 57 15.26 3.65 -13.62
N GLN A 58 16.27 3.67 -12.76
CA GLN A 58 17.67 3.47 -13.14
C GLN A 58 18.24 2.27 -12.42
N ASN A 59 18.82 1.35 -13.19
CA ASN A 59 19.60 0.24 -12.65
C ASN A 59 21.05 0.71 -12.46
N LYS A 60 21.65 0.46 -11.30
CA LYS A 60 23.01 0.84 -10.95
C LYS A 60 23.81 -0.36 -10.47
N ILE A 61 25.09 -0.41 -10.84
CA ILE A 61 26.11 -1.26 -10.23
C ILE A 61 27.13 -0.35 -9.55
N GLY A 62 27.14 -0.35 -8.22
CA GLY A 62 27.85 0.68 -7.45
C GLY A 62 27.32 2.07 -7.85
N ASP A 63 28.20 2.94 -8.34
CA ASP A 63 27.84 4.29 -8.80
C ASP A 63 27.54 4.38 -10.30
N LYS A 64 27.69 3.28 -11.05
CA LYS A 64 27.53 3.28 -12.51
C LYS A 64 26.13 2.87 -12.91
N VAL A 65 25.44 3.72 -13.67
CA VAL A 65 24.16 3.40 -14.30
C VAL A 65 24.37 2.37 -15.41
N ILE A 66 23.53 1.35 -15.44
CA ILE A 66 23.53 0.27 -16.43
C ILE A 66 22.16 0.13 -17.10
N GLY A 67 22.18 -0.28 -18.37
CA GLY A 67 20.96 -0.47 -19.17
C GLY A 67 20.27 0.84 -19.57
N ILE A 68 19.08 0.70 -20.14
CA ILE A 68 18.23 1.82 -20.56
C ILE A 68 17.30 2.16 -19.39
N PRO A 69 17.22 3.44 -18.96
CA PRO A 69 16.27 3.82 -17.93
C PRO A 69 14.84 3.64 -18.44
N PHE A 70 14.02 3.01 -17.62
CA PHE A 70 12.60 2.83 -17.88
C PHE A 70 11.81 3.95 -17.21
N THR A 71 10.71 4.41 -17.80
CA THR A 71 9.93 5.52 -17.24
C THR A 71 8.44 5.21 -17.16
N MET A 72 7.79 5.67 -16.08
CA MET A 72 6.35 5.58 -15.87
C MET A 72 5.72 6.97 -15.76
N THR A 73 4.45 7.10 -16.13
CA THR A 73 3.62 8.24 -15.72
C THR A 73 3.33 8.18 -14.21
N PRO A 74 2.88 9.28 -13.59
CA PRO A 74 2.50 9.27 -12.18
C PRO A 74 1.36 8.28 -11.87
N GLU A 75 0.40 8.15 -12.79
CA GLU A 75 -0.73 7.23 -12.69
C GLU A 75 -0.25 5.77 -12.73
N GLU A 76 0.59 5.41 -13.69
CA GLU A 76 1.19 4.07 -13.81
C GLU A 76 2.01 3.70 -12.57
N TYR A 77 2.78 4.67 -12.05
CA TYR A 77 3.58 4.46 -10.84
C TYR A 77 2.70 4.26 -9.59
N MET A 78 1.60 5.02 -9.47
CA MET A 78 0.65 4.86 -8.38
C MET A 78 -0.01 3.47 -8.40
N ASP A 79 -0.44 3.01 -9.56
CA ASP A 79 -1.02 1.67 -9.71
C ASP A 79 0.00 0.57 -9.38
N TYR A 80 1.24 0.72 -9.85
CA TYR A 80 2.34 -0.20 -9.52
C TYR A 80 2.59 -0.27 -8.01
N THR A 81 2.74 0.88 -7.34
CA THR A 81 3.02 0.93 -5.90
C THR A 81 1.87 0.37 -5.08
N LEU A 82 0.62 0.63 -5.45
CA LEU A 82 -0.55 0.08 -4.78
C LEU A 82 -0.61 -1.45 -4.89
N ARG A 83 -0.29 -2.01 -6.06
CA ARG A 83 -0.20 -3.47 -6.24
C ARG A 83 0.90 -4.08 -5.38
N GLU A 84 2.06 -3.45 -5.31
CA GLU A 84 3.18 -3.97 -4.51
C GLU A 84 2.91 -3.89 -3.00
N LEU A 85 2.27 -2.81 -2.53
CA LEU A 85 1.82 -2.67 -1.14
C LEU A 85 0.85 -3.77 -0.75
N ASN A 86 -0.18 -4.03 -1.57
CA ASN A 86 -1.13 -5.12 -1.32
C ASN A 86 -0.43 -6.47 -1.26
N ASN A 87 0.45 -6.76 -2.23
CA ASN A 87 1.21 -8.01 -2.26
C ASN A 87 2.08 -8.20 -1.01
N ARG A 88 2.77 -7.14 -0.57
CA ARG A 88 3.59 -7.17 0.65
C ARG A 88 2.72 -7.41 1.87
N TYR A 89 1.61 -6.69 2.01
CA TYR A 89 0.67 -6.85 3.11
C TYR A 89 0.18 -8.30 3.27
N PHE A 90 -0.25 -8.95 2.18
CA PHE A 90 -0.69 -10.35 2.26
C PHE A 90 0.46 -11.33 2.52
N LYS A 91 1.67 -11.06 2.01
CA LYS A 91 2.87 -11.87 2.33
C LYS A 91 3.20 -11.79 3.81
N ASP A 92 3.23 -10.59 4.39
CA ASP A 92 3.55 -10.38 5.80
C ASP A 92 2.49 -11.04 6.69
N ARG A 93 1.20 -10.88 6.37
CA ARG A 93 0.12 -11.55 7.09
C ARG A 93 0.22 -13.08 7.04
N ASN A 94 0.62 -13.65 5.91
CA ASN A 94 0.80 -15.09 5.76
C ASN A 94 2.04 -15.60 6.51
N ALA A 95 3.10 -14.78 6.63
CA ALA A 95 4.27 -15.11 7.43
C ALA A 95 3.92 -15.14 8.93
N VAL A 96 3.21 -14.13 9.43
CA VAL A 96 2.75 -14.06 10.83
C VAL A 96 1.89 -15.27 11.20
N ARG A 97 1.02 -15.73 10.29
CA ARG A 97 0.18 -16.92 10.52
C ARG A 97 0.96 -18.24 10.53
N LYS A 98 2.14 -18.32 9.90
CA LYS A 98 3.01 -19.52 9.97
C LYS A 98 3.80 -19.58 11.28
N GLU A 99 4.01 -18.44 11.93
CA GLU A 99 4.76 -18.31 13.18
C GLU A 99 3.83 -18.23 14.40
N GLU A 100 2.78 -19.06 14.48
CA GLU A 100 1.89 -19.15 15.64
C GLU A 100 2.66 -19.62 16.91
N LYS A 101 3.40 -18.69 17.51
CA LYS A 101 3.52 -18.56 18.95
C LYS A 101 2.16 -18.06 19.47
N PRO A 102 1.71 -18.51 20.65
CA PRO A 102 0.39 -18.17 21.17
C PRO A 102 0.23 -16.65 21.23
N ALA A 103 -0.93 -16.19 20.75
CA ALA A 103 -1.34 -14.80 20.59
C ALA A 103 -1.21 -13.98 21.89
N GLY A 104 0.00 -13.55 22.21
CA GLY A 104 0.26 -12.45 23.11
C GLY A 104 -0.01 -11.18 22.34
N LYS A 105 -0.95 -10.37 22.85
CA LYS A 105 -1.32 -9.02 22.41
C LYS A 105 -0.11 -8.20 21.91
N GLU A 106 0.25 -8.33 20.63
CA GLU A 106 1.14 -7.36 20.01
C GLU A 106 0.28 -6.19 19.55
N PRO A 107 0.53 -4.97 20.04
CA PRO A 107 -0.17 -3.80 19.52
C PRO A 107 0.16 -3.69 18.04
N LEU A 108 -0.88 -3.61 17.21
CA LEU A 108 -0.76 -3.33 15.79
C LEU A 108 0.22 -2.14 15.62
N PRO A 109 1.31 -2.27 14.84
CA PRO A 109 2.20 -1.16 14.59
C PRO A 109 1.53 -0.20 13.60
N LEU A 110 0.55 0.56 14.08
CA LEU A 110 0.01 1.69 13.34
C LEU A 110 1.11 2.75 13.35
N PHE A 111 1.78 2.92 12.20
CA PHE A 111 2.44 4.17 11.83
C PHE A 111 3.50 4.75 12.79
N ASN A 112 4.53 3.98 13.13
CA ASN A 112 5.79 4.56 13.61
C ASN A 112 6.72 4.90 12.42
N LEU A 113 6.32 5.86 11.57
CA LEU A 113 7.24 6.49 10.62
C LEU A 113 8.15 7.46 11.36
N ARG A 114 9.21 6.93 11.97
CA ARG A 114 10.33 7.72 12.49
C ARG A 114 11.50 7.69 11.51
N GLN A 115 11.38 8.19 10.28
CA GLN A 115 12.58 8.34 9.44
C GLN A 115 12.55 9.58 8.56
N GLY A 116 13.55 10.45 8.79
CA GLY A 116 14.03 11.44 7.83
C GLY A 116 13.73 12.90 8.18
N LYS A 117 14.54 13.52 9.06
CA LYS A 117 14.81 14.97 8.96
C LYS A 117 15.25 15.24 7.51
N THR A 118 14.64 16.15 6.75
CA THR A 118 15.34 17.40 6.35
C THR A 118 14.49 18.40 5.55
N LEU A 119 13.18 18.20 5.35
CA LEU A 119 12.33 19.18 4.63
C LEU A 119 11.06 19.59 5.38
N LEU A 120 10.51 18.71 6.22
CA LEU A 120 9.30 19.00 6.99
C LEU A 120 9.57 19.80 8.27
N GLU A 121 10.78 19.70 8.85
CA GLU A 121 11.13 20.44 10.09
C GLU A 121 11.19 21.96 9.86
N ASP A 122 11.61 22.43 8.69
CA ASP A 122 11.74 23.86 8.38
C ASP A 122 10.38 24.57 8.27
N ILE A 123 9.35 23.85 7.82
CA ILE A 123 8.00 24.41 7.63
C ILE A 123 7.14 24.22 8.90
N PHE A 124 7.30 23.11 9.63
CA PHE A 124 6.39 22.73 10.73
C PHE A 124 7.01 22.76 12.14
N GLY A 125 8.32 22.98 12.26
CA GLY A 125 9.06 23.07 13.52
C GLY A 125 9.59 21.72 14.04
N PRO A 126 10.53 21.74 15.01
CA PRO A 126 11.11 20.52 15.58
C PRO A 126 10.04 19.72 16.34
N GLY A 127 9.99 18.40 16.14
CA GLY A 127 9.06 17.52 16.85
C GLY A 127 8.42 16.41 16.01
N GLY A 128 8.56 16.44 14.68
CA GLY A 128 8.04 15.39 13.80
C GLY A 128 6.51 15.28 13.79
N ILE A 129 5.99 14.14 13.34
CA ILE A 129 4.55 13.84 13.30
C ILE A 129 4.20 12.98 14.52
N GLN A 130 3.30 13.47 15.36
CA GLN A 130 2.76 12.74 16.51
C GLN A 130 1.28 12.47 16.28
N VAL A 131 0.86 11.20 16.24
CA VAL A 131 -0.54 10.82 16.09
C VAL A 131 -1.00 10.09 17.35
N VAL A 132 -2.08 10.57 17.97
CA VAL A 132 -2.73 9.97 19.12
C VAL A 132 -4.15 9.59 18.71
N THR A 133 -4.40 8.28 18.67
CA THR A 133 -5.71 7.72 18.33
C THR A 133 -6.33 7.10 19.57
N ARG A 134 -7.59 7.44 19.85
CA ARG A 134 -8.40 6.89 20.94
C ARG A 134 -9.75 6.49 20.38
N GLY A 135 -10.38 5.47 20.94
CA GLY A 135 -11.67 5.02 20.46
C GLY A 135 -11.93 3.54 20.69
N SER A 136 -13.11 3.11 20.26
CA SER A 136 -13.56 1.73 20.23
C SER A 136 -14.06 1.38 18.83
N ILE A 137 -13.87 0.11 18.47
CA ILE A 137 -14.42 -0.46 17.25
C ILE A 137 -15.16 -1.72 17.69
N GLU A 138 -16.45 -1.75 17.43
CA GLU A 138 -17.31 -2.90 17.58
C GLU A 138 -17.81 -3.33 16.20
N LEU A 139 -17.80 -4.63 15.96
CA LEU A 139 -18.15 -5.20 14.67
C LEU A 139 -19.12 -6.35 14.87
N SER A 140 -20.39 -6.13 14.52
CA SER A 140 -21.38 -7.19 14.45
C SER A 140 -21.45 -7.73 13.02
N SER A 141 -21.39 -9.05 12.88
CA SER A 141 -21.52 -9.69 11.58
C SER A 141 -22.38 -10.95 11.67
N GLY A 142 -23.19 -11.18 10.66
CA GLY A 142 -24.11 -12.31 10.61
C GLY A 142 -24.53 -12.67 9.20
N LEU A 143 -25.07 -13.89 9.03
CA LEU A 143 -25.66 -14.33 7.78
C LEU A 143 -27.18 -14.47 7.97
N LYS A 144 -27.95 -13.61 7.31
CA LYS A 144 -29.41 -13.66 7.35
C LYS A 144 -29.93 -14.39 6.12
N ARG A 145 -30.65 -15.50 6.32
CA ARG A 145 -31.31 -16.26 5.26
C ARG A 145 -32.81 -16.16 5.41
N ASN A 146 -33.45 -15.49 4.46
CA ASN A 146 -34.91 -15.36 4.40
C ASN A 146 -35.45 -16.31 3.33
N VAL A 147 -36.44 -17.11 3.71
CA VAL A 147 -37.18 -18.01 2.81
C VAL A 147 -38.64 -17.57 2.81
N ILE A 148 -39.21 -17.33 1.63
CA ILE A 148 -40.59 -16.88 1.45
C ILE A 148 -41.35 -17.97 0.69
N ASP A 149 -42.32 -18.59 1.35
CA ASP A 149 -43.15 -19.66 0.79
C ASP A 149 -44.35 -19.11 0.01
N ASN A 150 -44.11 -18.13 -0.86
CA ASN A 150 -45.15 -17.57 -1.72
C ASN A 150 -45.08 -18.20 -3.12
N PRO A 151 -46.04 -19.05 -3.50
CA PRO A 151 -46.05 -19.73 -4.79
C PRO A 151 -46.16 -18.78 -5.99
N THR A 152 -46.60 -17.53 -5.80
CA THR A 152 -46.69 -16.53 -6.88
C THR A 152 -45.35 -15.89 -7.22
N LEU A 153 -44.33 -15.99 -6.34
CA LEU A 153 -42.98 -15.52 -6.61
C LEU A 153 -42.15 -16.61 -7.30
N PRO A 154 -41.24 -16.27 -8.23
CA PRO A 154 -40.27 -17.22 -8.78
C PRO A 154 -39.35 -17.81 -7.70
N GLU A 155 -38.96 -19.09 -7.83
CA GLU A 155 -38.15 -19.83 -6.84
C GLU A 155 -36.83 -19.12 -6.47
N ARG A 156 -36.20 -18.43 -7.43
CA ARG A 156 -34.99 -17.61 -7.20
C ARG A 156 -35.21 -16.40 -6.29
N SER A 157 -36.42 -15.87 -6.26
CA SER A 157 -36.81 -14.70 -5.45
C SER A 157 -37.35 -15.11 -4.09
N ARG A 158 -37.64 -16.40 -3.88
CA ARG A 158 -38.11 -16.96 -2.60
C ARG A 158 -36.99 -17.16 -1.58
N LYS A 159 -35.74 -17.34 -2.03
CA LYS A 159 -34.57 -17.58 -1.16
C LYS A 159 -33.61 -16.42 -1.27
N ARG A 160 -33.46 -15.65 -0.20
CA ARG A 160 -32.52 -14.53 -0.14
C ARG A 160 -31.58 -14.68 1.05
N THR A 161 -30.32 -14.96 0.74
CA THR A 161 -29.23 -14.93 1.71
C THR A 161 -28.54 -13.58 1.60
N ARG A 162 -28.39 -12.88 2.73
CA ARG A 162 -27.65 -11.62 2.82
C ARG A 162 -26.64 -11.70 3.95
N PHE A 163 -25.45 -11.19 3.66
CA PHE A 163 -24.48 -10.86 4.69
C PHE A 163 -24.95 -9.58 5.38
N ASP A 164 -25.00 -9.62 6.70
CA ASP A 164 -25.37 -8.50 7.56
C ASP A 164 -24.12 -8.07 8.31
N LEU A 165 -23.72 -6.82 8.10
CA LEU A 165 -22.52 -6.24 8.67
C LEU A 165 -22.90 -4.90 9.28
N ASP A 166 -22.69 -4.78 10.58
CA ASP A 166 -23.02 -3.59 11.35
C ASP A 166 -21.79 -3.13 12.14
N PRO A 167 -20.94 -2.26 11.54
CA PRO A 167 -19.75 -1.72 12.17
C PRO A 167 -20.12 -0.49 13.01
N GLN A 168 -19.81 -0.54 14.31
CA GLN A 168 -19.92 0.59 15.22
C GLN A 168 -18.51 1.09 15.59
N ILE A 169 -18.14 2.25 15.06
CA ILE A 169 -16.81 2.86 15.20
C ILE A 169 -16.98 4.19 15.91
N GLN A 170 -16.27 4.34 17.04
CA GLN A 170 -16.09 5.61 17.73
C GLN A 170 -14.60 5.91 17.78
N LEU A 171 -14.15 6.93 17.06
CA LEU A 171 -12.74 7.20 16.84
C LEU A 171 -12.43 8.68 17.00
N ASP A 172 -11.49 9.00 17.88
CA ASP A 172 -10.90 10.32 18.06
C ASP A 172 -9.40 10.27 17.75
N VAL A 173 -9.01 10.95 16.68
CA VAL A 173 -7.61 11.07 16.23
C VAL A 173 -7.15 12.51 16.44
N ASN A 174 -6.04 12.67 17.14
CA ASN A 174 -5.33 13.95 17.26
C ASN A 174 -3.93 13.80 16.66
N ALA A 175 -3.66 14.52 15.59
CA ALA A 175 -2.38 14.55 14.90
C ALA A 175 -1.72 15.93 15.07
N LYS A 176 -0.51 15.95 15.62
CA LYS A 176 0.34 17.13 15.74
C LYS A 176 1.51 17.02 14.77
N VAL A 177 1.77 18.07 14.01
CA VAL A 177 2.95 18.17 13.14
C VAL A 177 3.84 19.30 13.65
N GLY A 178 4.98 18.92 14.22
CA GLY A 178 5.92 19.82 14.87
C GLY A 178 5.23 20.67 15.96
N ASN A 179 5.36 21.99 15.83
CA ASN A 179 4.79 22.95 16.79
C ASN A 179 3.65 23.79 16.21
N LYS A 180 3.47 23.76 14.89
CA LYS A 180 2.62 24.73 14.16
C LYS A 180 1.25 24.19 13.77
N ILE A 181 1.08 22.87 13.65
CA ILE A 181 -0.18 22.27 13.19
C ILE A 181 -0.68 21.25 14.20
N ASN A 182 -1.95 21.40 14.59
CA ASN A 182 -2.72 20.42 15.31
C ASN A 182 -4.01 20.12 14.54
N PHE A 183 -4.25 18.85 14.25
CA PHE A 183 -5.39 18.33 13.50
C PHE A 183 -6.15 17.33 14.38
N GLY A 184 -7.44 17.59 14.62
CA GLY A 184 -8.34 16.67 15.29
C GLY A 184 -9.38 16.12 14.31
N LEU A 185 -9.59 14.81 14.33
CA LEU A 185 -10.63 14.10 13.59
C LEU A 185 -11.43 13.25 14.58
N SER A 186 -12.74 13.49 14.67
CA SER A 186 -13.67 12.63 15.39
C SER A 186 -14.57 11.95 14.37
N TYR A 187 -14.70 10.63 14.45
CA TYR A 187 -15.50 9.81 13.56
C TYR A 187 -16.38 8.86 14.37
N ASP A 188 -17.69 8.98 14.18
CA ASP A 188 -18.70 8.16 14.83
C ASP A 188 -19.63 7.63 13.72
N THR A 189 -19.76 6.31 13.59
CA THR A 189 -20.66 5.69 12.62
C THR A 189 -22.14 5.83 12.99
N ASP A 190 -22.47 6.07 14.26
CA ASP A 190 -23.85 6.24 14.73
C ASP A 190 -24.35 7.66 14.49
N ALA A 191 -23.44 8.64 14.46
CA ALA A 191 -23.76 10.03 14.16
C ALA A 191 -23.90 10.24 12.64
N ALA A 192 -25.02 10.83 12.20
CA ALA A 192 -25.19 11.28 10.82
C ALA A 192 -24.11 12.33 10.48
N PHE A 193 -23.03 11.88 9.85
CA PHE A 193 -21.96 12.64 9.21
C PHE A 193 -21.88 14.15 9.54
N ASN A 194 -21.47 14.49 10.76
CA ASN A 194 -21.13 15.88 11.10
C ASN A 194 -19.65 16.13 10.85
N PHE A 195 -19.31 16.53 9.63
CA PHE A 195 -18.00 17.14 9.36
C PHE A 195 -17.97 18.54 10.01
N ASP A 196 -17.72 18.62 11.33
CA ASP A 196 -17.27 19.89 11.91
C ASP A 196 -15.80 20.09 11.53
N ALA A 197 -15.60 20.41 10.25
CA ALA A 197 -14.32 20.76 9.71
C ALA A 197 -13.98 22.17 10.21
N ARG A 198 -12.79 22.29 10.81
CA ARG A 198 -11.97 23.51 10.98
C ARG A 198 -12.06 24.18 12.35
N ARG A 199 -11.27 23.64 13.28
CA ARG A 199 -10.36 24.51 14.04
C ARG A 199 -8.92 24.09 13.77
N VAL A 200 -8.44 24.41 12.57
CA VAL A 200 -7.00 24.57 12.34
C VAL A 200 -6.58 25.78 13.18
N LYS A 201 -6.16 25.54 14.42
CA LYS A 201 -5.50 26.59 15.20
C LYS A 201 -4.05 26.62 14.75
N LEU A 202 -3.75 27.52 13.84
CA LEU A 202 -2.38 27.98 13.63
C LEU A 202 -2.04 28.87 14.83
N ALA A 203 -1.05 28.46 15.62
CA ALA A 203 -0.41 29.30 16.63
C ALA A 203 0.98 29.70 16.13
#